data_AF-A0A7W1KF06-F1
#
_entry.id   AF-A0A7W1KF06-F1
#
_cell.length_a   1.000
_cell.length_b   1.000
_cell.length_c   1.000
_cell.angle_alpha   90.00
_cell.angle_beta   90.00
_cell.angle_gamma   90.00
#
_symmetry.space_group_name_H-M   'P 1'
#
loop_
_entity.id
_entity.type
_entity.pdbx_description
1 polymer ?
#
loop_
_entity_poly.entity_id
_entity_poly.type
_entity_poly.pdbx_seq_one_letter_code
_entity_poly.pdbx_strand_id
1 'polypeptide(L)'
;FPVEYSIDNGVTFQSCPQFTGLAAGVYNIVVRGNGLCAVRTVTLGQPSGLTFTVVTTSPGCLPNALGTLTITATGGVAPFRFSIDNGRTFQASPVFMGLAAGIYRVVVEDVNGNAARQNVAVGAVIQTTGNPTIDFILAKYCSNCVVIQP
;
A
#
# COMPACT_ATOMS: atom_id res chain seq x y z
N PHE A 1 -27.49 -34.60 23.87
CA PHE A 1 -26.11 -34.12 24.08
C PHE A 1 -26.02 -32.68 23.57
N PRO A 2 -25.41 -31.74 24.31
CA PRO A 2 -25.29 -30.36 23.83
C PRO A 2 -24.45 -30.31 22.53
N VAL A 3 -24.75 -29.34 21.68
CA VAL A 3 -23.96 -29.09 20.47
C VAL A 3 -22.72 -28.29 20.87
N GLU A 4 -21.56 -28.69 20.35
CA GLU A 4 -20.28 -28.04 20.59
C GLU A 4 -19.57 -27.73 19.27
N TYR A 5 -18.74 -26.68 19.29
CA TYR A 5 -18.08 -26.10 18.14
C TYR A 5 -16.57 -26.03 18.37
N SER A 6 -15.81 -26.31 17.33
CA SER A 6 -14.35 -26.22 17.27
C SER A 6 -13.94 -25.53 15.97
N ILE A 7 -12.84 -24.78 15.98
CA ILE A 7 -12.21 -24.18 14.78
C ILE A 7 -10.83 -24.76 14.47
N ASP A 8 -10.34 -25.67 15.32
CA ASP A 8 -8.98 -26.22 15.33
C ASP A 8 -8.97 -27.72 15.03
N ASN A 9 -9.89 -28.17 14.16
CA ASN A 9 -10.04 -29.58 13.79
C ASN A 9 -10.39 -30.52 14.96
N GLY A 10 -11.13 -30.03 15.95
CA GLY A 10 -11.61 -30.81 17.09
C GLY A 10 -10.58 -30.99 18.20
N VAL A 11 -9.55 -30.14 18.28
CA VAL A 11 -8.61 -30.14 19.41
C VAL A 11 -9.26 -29.50 20.64
N THR A 12 -9.95 -28.37 20.47
CA THR A 12 -10.71 -27.70 21.52
C THR A 12 -12.16 -27.47 21.11
N PHE A 13 -13.08 -27.54 22.08
CA PHE A 13 -14.52 -27.36 21.88
C PHE A 13 -15.10 -26.33 22.84
N GLN A 14 -16.06 -25.56 22.36
CA GLN A 14 -16.86 -24.65 23.16
C GLN A 14 -18.35 -24.74 22.78
N SER A 15 -19.23 -24.38 23.72
CA SER A 15 -20.69 -24.38 23.49
C SER A 15 -21.19 -23.13 22.75
N CYS A 16 -20.42 -22.03 22.75
CA CYS A 16 -20.75 -20.81 22.05
C CYS A 16 -20.22 -20.85 20.61
N PRO A 17 -21.04 -20.61 19.57
CA PRO A 17 -20.58 -20.60 18.17
C PRO A 17 -19.87 -19.30 17.76
N GLN A 18 -19.43 -18.47 18.71
CA GLN A 18 -18.76 -17.20 18.45
C GLN A 18 -17.25 -17.30 18.71
N PHE A 19 -16.46 -17.01 17.68
CA PHE A 19 -15.00 -16.97 17.75
C PHE A 19 -14.55 -15.56 17.34
N THR A 20 -13.75 -14.90 18.17
CA THR A 20 -13.25 -13.53 17.95
C THR A 20 -11.72 -13.51 17.98
N GLY A 21 -11.11 -12.46 17.41
CA GLY A 21 -9.66 -12.30 17.40
C GLY A 21 -8.90 -13.31 16.52
N LEU A 22 -9.58 -13.91 15.54
CA LEU A 22 -8.98 -14.86 14.60
C LEU A 22 -8.09 -14.15 13.59
N ALA A 23 -6.86 -14.65 13.42
CA ALA A 23 -5.97 -14.22 12.35
C ALA A 23 -6.44 -14.78 11.00
N ALA A 24 -5.95 -14.21 9.90
CA ALA A 24 -6.17 -14.81 8.59
C ALA A 24 -5.53 -16.21 8.53
N GLY A 25 -6.25 -17.17 7.94
CA GLY A 25 -5.83 -18.56 7.95
C GLY A 25 -6.94 -19.52 7.53
N VAL A 26 -6.61 -20.80 7.51
CA VAL A 26 -7.57 -21.88 7.23
C VAL A 26 -8.02 -22.49 8.54
N TYR A 27 -9.32 -22.49 8.79
CA TYR A 27 -9.96 -23.03 9.97
C TYR A 27 -10.74 -24.30 9.60
N ASN A 28 -10.50 -25.37 10.35
CA ASN A 28 -11.25 -26.62 10.21
C ASN A 28 -12.33 -26.62 11.29
N ILE A 29 -13.53 -26.21 10.90
CA ILE A 29 -14.66 -26.10 11.80
C ILE A 29 -15.26 -27.48 12.01
N VAL A 30 -15.36 -27.89 13.27
CA VAL A 30 -16.04 -29.14 13.66
C VAL A 30 -17.24 -28.80 14.52
N VAL A 31 -18.40 -29.35 14.16
CA VAL A 31 -19.63 -29.27 14.93
C VAL A 31 -20.02 -30.68 15.35
N ARG A 32 -20.17 -30.90 16.66
CA ARG A 32 -20.58 -32.21 17.19
C ARG A 32 -21.79 -32.08 18.10
N GLY A 33 -22.72 -33.03 18.04
CA GLY A 33 -23.90 -33.05 18.90
C GLY A 33 -24.89 -34.13 18.48
N ASN A 34 -25.61 -34.70 19.45
CA ASN A 34 -26.65 -35.73 19.23
C ASN A 34 -26.22 -36.89 18.32
N GLY A 35 -24.98 -37.36 18.47
CA GLY A 35 -24.43 -38.46 17.65
C GLY A 35 -24.00 -38.06 16.24
N LEU A 36 -24.13 -36.79 15.87
CA LEU A 36 -23.69 -36.25 14.58
C LEU A 36 -22.37 -35.49 14.74
N CYS A 37 -21.54 -35.58 13.71
CA CYS A 37 -20.31 -34.82 13.56
C CYS A 37 -20.24 -34.28 12.13
N ALA A 38 -20.08 -32.97 11.99
CA ALA A 38 -19.91 -32.30 10.71
C ALA A 38 -18.59 -31.53 10.71
N VAL A 39 -17.86 -31.59 9.58
CA VAL A 39 -16.60 -30.88 9.40
C VAL A 39 -16.71 -29.98 8.17
N ARG A 40 -16.24 -28.74 8.31
CA ARG A 40 -16.16 -27.80 7.19
C ARG A 40 -14.90 -26.96 7.29
N THR A 41 -14.16 -26.88 6.20
CA THR A 41 -13.00 -26.00 6.10
C THR A 41 -13.46 -24.60 5.65
N VAL A 42 -12.99 -23.57 6.34
CA VAL A 42 -13.24 -22.17 6.02
C VAL A 42 -11.92 -21.42 5.95
N THR A 43 -11.70 -20.70 4.86
CA THR A 43 -10.56 -19.81 4.73
C THR A 43 -10.97 -18.40 5.14
N LEU A 44 -10.35 -17.89 6.18
CA LEU A 44 -10.46 -16.49 6.59
C LEU A 44 -9.33 -15.71 5.91
N GLY A 45 -9.68 -14.86 4.95
CA GLY A 45 -8.71 -13.98 4.28
C GLY A 45 -8.33 -12.79 5.17
N GLN A 46 -7.11 -12.29 5.03
CA GLN A 46 -6.78 -10.95 5.52
C GLN A 46 -7.36 -9.90 4.57
N PRO A 47 -7.78 -8.72 5.07
CA PRO A 47 -7.95 -7.57 4.21
C PRO A 47 -6.68 -7.36 3.38
N SER A 48 -6.80 -7.12 2.07
CA SER A 48 -5.66 -6.77 1.23
C SER A 48 -4.94 -5.58 1.86
N GLY A 49 -3.65 -5.74 2.16
CA GLY A 49 -2.85 -4.67 2.77
C GLY A 49 -2.90 -3.39 1.94
N LEU A 50 -2.85 -2.25 2.61
CA LEU A 50 -2.81 -0.95 1.93
C LEU A 50 -1.55 -0.85 1.08
N THR A 51 -1.75 -0.58 -0.21
CA THR A 51 -0.71 -0.34 -1.22
C THR A 51 -1.13 0.85 -2.07
N PHE A 52 -0.22 1.39 -2.87
CA PHE A 52 -0.57 2.44 -3.82
C PHE A 52 0.41 2.48 -5.00
N THR A 53 -0.06 3.08 -6.09
CA THR A 53 0.76 3.46 -7.24
C THR A 53 0.76 4.98 -7.39
N VAL A 54 1.79 5.51 -8.03
CA VAL A 54 1.94 6.94 -8.26
C VAL A 54 2.24 7.21 -9.73
N VAL A 55 1.54 8.19 -10.30
CA VAL A 55 1.82 8.74 -11.62
C VAL A 55 2.29 10.18 -11.43
N THR A 56 3.40 10.54 -12.06
CA THR A 56 3.95 11.90 -12.02
C THR A 56 3.94 12.54 -13.39
N THR A 57 3.79 13.86 -13.42
CA THR A 57 4.14 14.67 -14.59
C THR A 57 5.38 15.48 -14.27
N SER A 58 6.36 15.46 -15.17
CA SER A 58 7.60 16.22 -14.97
C SER A 58 7.31 17.71 -15.08
N PRO A 59 7.89 18.55 -14.20
CA PRO A 59 8.09 19.94 -14.53
C PRO A 59 8.89 20.02 -15.84
N GLY A 60 8.44 20.81 -16.80
CA GLY A 60 9.19 21.09 -18.03
C GLY A 60 10.53 21.80 -17.77
N CYS A 61 11.28 22.11 -18.83
CA CYS A 61 12.62 22.71 -18.72
C CYS A 61 12.63 24.22 -18.45
N LEU A 62 11.46 24.84 -18.29
CA LEU A 62 11.34 26.28 -18.07
C LEU A 62 11.63 26.63 -16.60
N PRO A 63 12.28 27.77 -16.32
CA PRO A 63 12.31 28.32 -14.97
C PRO A 63 10.86 28.54 -14.53
N ASN A 64 10.43 27.85 -13.46
CA ASN A 64 9.05 27.78 -12.93
C ASN A 64 8.12 26.74 -13.55
N ALA A 65 8.60 25.80 -14.35
CA ALA A 65 7.75 24.67 -14.67
C ALA A 65 7.45 23.87 -13.39
N LEU A 66 6.22 23.39 -13.26
CA LEU A 66 5.75 22.61 -12.12
C LEU A 66 5.17 21.29 -12.61
N GLY A 67 5.42 20.24 -11.84
CA GLY A 67 4.90 18.90 -12.06
C GLY A 67 3.66 18.61 -11.20
N THR A 68 3.14 17.41 -11.39
CA THR A 68 2.04 16.86 -10.59
C THR A 68 2.39 15.46 -10.10
N LEU A 69 1.71 15.05 -9.03
CA LEU A 69 1.77 13.71 -8.46
C LEU A 69 0.33 13.26 -8.17
N THR A 70 -0.10 12.17 -8.81
CA THR A 70 -1.41 11.57 -8.62
C THR A 70 -1.25 10.17 -8.03
N ILE A 71 -1.93 9.92 -6.92
CA ILE A 71 -1.84 8.67 -6.17
C ILE A 71 -3.09 7.82 -6.44
N THR A 72 -2.93 6.51 -6.54
CA THR A 72 -4.05 5.55 -6.55
C THR A 72 -3.82 4.52 -5.47
N ALA A 73 -4.68 4.52 -4.44
CA ALA A 73 -4.62 3.57 -3.34
C ALA A 73 -5.38 2.29 -3.70
N THR A 74 -4.83 1.14 -3.29
CA THR A 74 -5.42 -0.19 -3.47
C THR A 74 -5.30 -1.00 -2.18
N GLY A 75 -6.33 -1.80 -1.89
CA GLY A 75 -6.47 -2.44 -0.57
C GLY A 75 -6.76 -1.43 0.53
N GLY A 76 -6.50 -1.81 1.80
CA GLY A 76 -6.85 -1.00 2.97
C GLY A 76 -8.35 -0.71 3.10
N VAL A 77 -8.70 0.24 3.97
CA VAL A 77 -10.11 0.63 4.22
C VAL A 77 -10.30 2.14 4.07
N ALA A 78 -11.14 2.54 3.12
CA ALA A 78 -11.49 3.95 2.90
C ALA A 78 -12.23 4.55 4.14
N PRO A 79 -12.19 5.88 4.34
CA PRO A 79 -11.50 6.90 3.54
C PRO A 79 -9.97 6.88 3.65
N PHE A 80 -9.29 7.34 2.60
CA PHE A 80 -7.83 7.47 2.57
C PHE A 80 -7.38 8.91 2.76
N ARG A 81 -6.17 9.08 3.31
CA ARG A 81 -5.48 10.36 3.44
C ARG A 81 -4.10 10.26 2.78
N PHE A 82 -3.71 11.33 2.10
CA PHE A 82 -2.51 11.36 1.27
C PHE A 82 -1.56 12.45 1.74
N SER A 83 -0.26 12.15 1.75
CA SER A 83 0.82 13.05 2.10
C SER A 83 1.99 12.88 1.13
N ILE A 84 2.71 13.96 0.83
CA ILE A 84 3.96 13.95 0.05
C ILE A 84 5.18 14.42 0.87
N ASP A 85 4.98 14.70 2.16
CA ASP A 85 5.97 15.30 3.07
C ASP A 85 6.30 14.39 4.26
N ASN A 86 6.26 13.07 4.04
CA ASN A 86 6.50 12.02 5.03
C ASN A 86 5.45 11.95 6.16
N GLY A 87 4.21 12.39 5.89
CA GLY A 87 3.11 12.34 6.85
C GLY A 87 3.11 13.50 7.84
N ARG A 88 3.71 14.65 7.51
CA ARG A 88 3.58 15.86 8.33
C ARG A 88 2.24 16.53 8.07
N THR A 89 1.83 16.58 6.80
CA THR A 89 0.53 17.09 6.39
C THR A 89 -0.19 16.07 5.53
N PHE A 90 -1.52 16.03 5.68
CA PHE A 90 -2.38 15.09 4.97
C PHE A 90 -3.58 15.81 4.36
N GLN A 91 -3.95 15.40 3.16
CA GLN A 91 -5.15 15.85 2.46
C GLN A 91 -5.98 14.65 1.99
N ALA A 92 -7.28 14.87 1.74
CA ALA A 92 -8.17 13.84 1.22
C ALA A 92 -8.02 13.64 -0.31
N SER A 93 -7.59 14.69 -1.04
CA SER A 93 -7.36 14.59 -2.48
C SER A 93 -6.09 13.78 -2.77
N PRO A 94 -6.10 12.83 -3.70
CA PRO A 94 -4.91 12.08 -4.11
C PRO A 94 -4.02 12.84 -5.10
N VAL A 95 -4.40 14.08 -5.48
CA VAL A 95 -3.69 14.88 -6.49
C VAL A 95 -2.93 16.02 -5.82
N PHE A 96 -1.64 16.09 -6.12
CA PHE A 96 -0.74 17.17 -5.72
C PHE A 96 -0.25 17.91 -6.97
N MET A 97 -0.36 19.23 -6.95
CA MET A 97 0.01 20.10 -8.07
C MET A 97 1.06 21.10 -7.61
N GLY A 98 1.75 21.74 -8.56
CA GLY A 98 2.69 22.80 -8.24
C GLY A 98 4.02 22.29 -7.68
N LEU A 99 4.43 21.07 -8.06
CA LEU A 99 5.61 20.42 -7.50
C LEU A 99 6.86 20.78 -8.31
N ALA A 100 7.90 21.27 -7.64
CA ALA A 100 9.21 21.41 -8.24
C ALA A 100 9.87 20.03 -8.48
N ALA A 101 10.93 19.99 -9.28
CA ALA A 101 11.70 18.76 -9.43
C ALA A 101 12.32 18.35 -8.09
N GLY A 102 12.15 17.10 -7.68
CA GLY A 102 12.60 16.63 -6.37
C GLY A 102 12.06 15.25 -5.99
N ILE A 103 12.50 14.75 -4.83
CA ILE A 103 12.00 13.50 -4.25
C ILE A 103 10.98 13.83 -3.17
N TYR A 104 9.78 13.28 -3.32
CA TYR A 104 8.67 13.40 -2.41
C TYR A 104 8.50 12.09 -1.62
N ARG A 105 8.28 12.20 -0.32
CA ARG A 105 8.07 11.03 0.56
C ARG A 105 6.57 10.82 0.71
N VAL A 106 6.03 10.00 -0.18
CA VAL A 106 4.60 9.74 -0.27
C VAL A 106 4.17 8.81 0.85
N VAL A 107 3.08 9.18 1.54
CA VAL A 107 2.41 8.36 2.55
C VAL A 107 0.93 8.31 2.22
N VAL A 108 0.37 7.10 2.19
CA VAL A 108 -1.08 6.88 2.11
C VAL A 108 -1.51 6.21 3.40
N GLU A 109 -2.53 6.75 4.06
CA GLU A 109 -3.10 6.24 5.31
C GLU A 109 -4.57 5.89 5.12
N ASP A 110 -5.00 4.76 5.69
CA ASP A 110 -6.39 4.32 5.71
C ASP A 110 -7.11 4.68 7.02
N VAL A 111 -8.42 4.47 7.10
CA VAL A 111 -9.22 4.85 8.29
C VAL A 111 -8.83 4.10 9.57
N ASN A 112 -8.19 2.94 9.43
CA ASN A 112 -7.76 2.10 10.54
C ASN A 112 -6.34 2.44 11.01
N GLY A 113 -5.70 3.45 10.41
CA GLY A 113 -4.34 3.89 10.73
C GLY A 113 -3.24 3.05 10.07
N ASN A 114 -3.56 2.20 9.09
CA ASN A 114 -2.53 1.52 8.30
C ASN A 114 -1.93 2.53 7.33
N ALA A 115 -0.59 2.50 7.17
CA ALA A 115 0.11 3.42 6.28
C ALA A 115 1.05 2.70 5.32
N ALA A 116 1.02 3.09 4.04
CA ALA A 116 1.98 2.69 3.02
C ALA A 116 2.88 3.87 2.66
N ARG A 117 4.16 3.62 2.34
CA ARG A 117 5.17 4.66 2.09
C ARG A 117 6.01 4.36 0.86
N GLN A 118 6.34 5.41 0.09
CA GLN A 118 7.23 5.32 -1.06
C GLN A 118 7.94 6.65 -1.30
N ASN A 119 9.22 6.61 -1.70
CA ASN A 119 9.90 7.78 -2.25
C ASN A 119 9.60 7.88 -3.75
N VAL A 120 9.10 9.04 -4.19
CA VAL A 120 8.74 9.27 -5.58
C VAL A 120 9.50 10.48 -6.11
N ALA A 121 10.19 10.31 -7.24
CA ALA A 121 10.82 11.42 -7.94
C ALA A 121 9.82 12.11 -8.88
N VAL A 122 9.80 13.43 -8.83
CA VAL A 122 9.10 14.31 -9.78
C VAL A 122 10.18 15.03 -10.57
N GLY A 123 10.16 14.90 -11.91
CA GLY A 123 11.22 15.43 -12.76
C GLY A 123 12.57 14.70 -12.63
N ALA A 124 13.61 15.25 -13.26
CA ALA A 124 14.95 14.70 -13.17
C ALA A 124 15.55 14.99 -11.78
N VAL A 125 15.91 13.93 -11.06
CA VAL A 125 16.64 14.04 -9.79
C VAL A 125 17.90 13.19 -9.91
N ILE A 126 19.07 13.79 -9.65
CA ILE A 126 20.32 13.04 -9.51
C ILE A 126 20.26 12.34 -8.16
N GLN A 127 19.96 11.04 -8.16
CA GLN A 127 20.05 10.22 -6.96
C GLN A 127 21.49 9.72 -6.78
N THR A 128 22.15 10.15 -5.70
CA THR A 128 23.30 9.41 -5.15
C THR A 128 22.78 8.41 -4.12
N THR A 129 21.94 7.46 -4.55
CA THR A 129 21.51 6.37 -3.67
C THR A 129 22.66 5.38 -3.51
N GLY A 130 23.16 5.23 -2.28
CA GLY A 130 24.13 4.19 -1.89
C GLY A 130 23.53 2.78 -1.86
N ASN A 131 22.86 2.36 -2.93
CA ASN A 131 22.43 0.99 -3.17
C ASN A 131 23.29 0.41 -4.32
N PRO A 132 24.00 -0.72 -4.17
CA PRO A 132 25.00 -1.21 -5.13
C PRO A 132 24.42 -1.83 -6.43
N THR A 133 23.22 -1.45 -6.85
CA THR A 133 22.71 -1.81 -8.17
C THR A 133 22.84 -0.62 -9.10
N ILE A 134 23.73 -0.76 -10.09
CA ILE A 134 23.89 0.17 -11.21
C ILE A 134 22.59 0.16 -12.01
N ASP A 135 21.70 1.12 -11.74
CA ASP A 135 20.63 1.45 -12.66
C ASP A 135 20.86 2.86 -13.20
N PHE A 136 21.46 2.88 -14.38
CA PHE A 136 21.66 4.08 -15.20
C PHE A 136 20.30 4.51 -15.77
N ILE A 137 19.44 5.10 -14.95
CA ILE A 137 18.29 5.85 -15.47
C ILE A 137 18.79 7.25 -15.84
N LEU A 138 19.22 7.28 -17.09
CA LEU A 138 19.73 8.37 -17.90
C LEU A 138 19.11 9.74 -17.60
N ALA A 139 20.00 10.70 -17.34
CA ALA A 139 19.79 12.14 -17.46
C ALA A 139 19.34 12.54 -18.88
N LYS A 140 18.10 12.24 -19.29
CA LYS A 140 17.64 12.51 -20.66
C LYS A 140 16.85 13.82 -20.86
N TYR A 141 16.50 14.58 -19.82
CA TYR A 141 15.65 15.76 -20.04
C TYR A 141 16.05 17.06 -19.33
N CYS A 142 17.32 17.18 -18.90
CA CYS A 142 17.92 18.49 -18.51
C CYS A 142 19.35 18.67 -19.08
N SER A 143 19.63 18.19 -20.30
CA SER A 143 20.91 18.39 -20.98
C SER A 143 20.71 18.87 -22.42
N ASN A 144 20.14 20.07 -22.59
CA ASN A 144 20.14 20.76 -23.89
C ASN A 144 21.44 21.57 -24.05
N CYS A 145 22.48 20.97 -24.64
CA CYS A 145 23.53 21.60 -25.48
C CYS A 145 24.75 20.65 -25.55
N VAL A 146 24.81 19.78 -26.55
CA VAL A 146 26.10 19.41 -27.15
C VAL A 146 26.10 20.09 -28.51
N VAL A 147 26.71 21.27 -28.56
CA VAL A 147 27.10 21.87 -29.83
C VAL A 147 28.30 21.07 -30.31
N ILE A 148 28.07 20.08 -31.17
CA ILE A 148 29.14 19.54 -32.02
C ILE A 148 29.37 20.59 -33.11
N GLN A 149 30.35 21.46 -32.90
CA GLN A 149 30.96 22.22 -33.99
C GLN A 149 31.95 21.32 -34.73
N PRO A 150 32.14 21.49 -36.05
CA PRO A 150 32.84 20.52 -36.91
C PRO A 150 34.28 20.23 -36.50
#